data_AF-A0A397TDD4-F1
#
_entry.id   AF-A0A397TDD4-F1
#
_cell.length_a   1.000
_cell.length_b   1.000
_cell.length_c   1.000
_cell.angle_alpha   90.00
_cell.angle_beta   90.00
_cell.angle_gamma   90.00
#
_symmetry.space_group_name_H-M   'P 1'
#
loop_
_entity.id
_entity.type
_entity.pdbx_description
1 polymer ?
#
loop_
_entity_poly.entity_id
_entity_poly.type
_entity_poly.pdbx_seq_one_letter_code
_entity_poly.pdbx_strand_id
1 'polypeptide(L)'
;MPPNLSKTTPSEILSLCKKFFYIGLLFLPWLWVVNVIYMWPLTKHSDIGKEIKKYLYYSMAGALFWLIALSTWYGIFVNQRITWGEFADKIIVIPIRGT
;
A
#
# COMPACT_ATOMS: atom_id res chain seq x y z
N MET A 1 -1.01 -17.97 4.52
CA MET A 1 -0.28 -18.55 3.37
C MET A 1 -0.85 -17.91 2.11
N PRO A 2 -0.03 -17.28 1.26
CA PRO A 2 -0.51 -16.76 -0.01
C PRO A 2 -1.03 -17.91 -0.89
N PRO A 3 -2.14 -17.73 -1.61
CA PRO A 3 -2.69 -18.78 -2.47
C PRO A 3 -1.72 -19.11 -3.61
N ASN A 4 -1.66 -20.39 -4.00
CA ASN A 4 -0.87 -20.84 -5.15
C ASN A 4 -1.53 -20.35 -6.45
N LEU A 5 -1.03 -19.23 -6.97
CA LEU A 5 -1.59 -18.56 -8.14
C LEU A 5 -1.53 -19.43 -9.42
N SER A 6 -0.64 -20.41 -9.48
CA SER A 6 -0.50 -21.37 -10.60
C SER A 6 -1.64 -22.38 -10.70
N LYS A 7 -2.41 -22.58 -9.62
CA LYS A 7 -3.53 -23.55 -9.56
C LYS A 7 -4.90 -22.89 -9.51
N THR A 8 -4.95 -21.56 -9.57
CA THR A 8 -6.16 -20.78 -9.33
C THR A 8 -6.79 -20.37 -10.67
N THR A 9 -8.12 -20.39 -10.78
CA THR A 9 -8.78 -19.97 -12.02
C THR A 9 -8.60 -18.46 -12.25
N PRO A 10 -8.57 -17.97 -13.51
CA PRO A 10 -8.44 -16.54 -13.80
C PRO A 10 -9.49 -15.66 -13.10
N SER A 11 -10.70 -16.19 -12.90
CA SER A 11 -11.81 -15.51 -12.23
C SER A 11 -11.57 -15.29 -10.73
N GLU A 12 -10.98 -16.28 -10.05
CA GLU A 12 -10.63 -16.20 -8.63
C GLU A 12 -9.45 -15.25 -8.42
N ILE A 13 -8.46 -15.24 -9.32
CA ILE A 13 -7.34 -14.29 -9.30
C ILE A 13 -7.88 -12.84 -9.39
N LEU A 14 -8.87 -12.59 -10.25
CA LEU A 14 -9.51 -11.28 -10.36
C LEU A 14 -10.24 -10.89 -9.07
N SER A 15 -11.01 -11.82 -8.48
CA SER A 15 -11.69 -11.59 -7.19
C SER A 15 -10.71 -11.27 -6.08
N LEU A 16 -9.58 -11.98 -6.04
CA LEU A 16 -8.51 -11.76 -5.08
C LEU A 16 -7.89 -10.37 -5.26
N CYS A 17 -7.50 -10.01 -6.49
CA CYS A 17 -6.93 -8.69 -6.81
C CYS A 17 -7.88 -7.54 -6.40
N LYS A 18 -9.19 -7.69 -6.65
CA LYS A 18 -10.20 -6.73 -6.20
C LYS A 18 -10.27 -6.63 -4.69
N LYS A 19 -10.27 -7.76 -3.96
CA LYS A 19 -10.26 -7.76 -2.48
C LYS A 19 -9.04 -7.03 -1.92
N PHE A 20 -7.84 -7.34 -2.41
CA PHE A 20 -6.62 -6.65 -1.99
C PHE A 20 -6.69 -5.15 -2.28
N PHE A 21 -7.25 -4.75 -3.42
CA PHE A 21 -7.47 -3.34 -3.75
C PHE A 21 -8.45 -2.65 -2.77
N TYR A 22 -9.63 -3.21 -2.55
CA TYR A 22 -10.64 -2.61 -1.67
C TYR A 22 -10.21 -2.59 -0.21
N ILE A 23 -9.56 -3.65 0.29
CA ILE A 23 -9.04 -3.67 1.67
C ILE A 23 -7.91 -2.63 1.81
N GLY A 24 -7.11 -2.41 0.78
CA GLY A 24 -6.07 -1.39 0.82
C GLY A 24 -6.60 0.05 0.95
N LEU A 25 -7.85 0.31 0.52
CA LEU A 25 -8.53 1.60 0.76
C LEU A 25 -8.80 1.85 2.26
N LEU A 26 -8.75 0.82 3.10
CA LEU A 26 -8.92 0.94 4.56
C LEU A 26 -7.62 1.44 5.25
N PHE A 27 -6.87 2.35 4.62
CA PHE A 27 -5.60 2.90 5.10
C PHE A 27 -4.45 1.88 5.19
N LEU A 28 -4.46 0.84 4.34
CA LEU A 28 -3.41 -0.18 4.29
C LEU A 28 -2.61 -0.10 2.98
N PRO A 29 -1.71 0.89 2.81
CA PRO A 29 -0.92 1.02 1.59
C PRO A 29 0.01 -0.17 1.33
N TRP A 30 0.48 -0.82 2.40
CA TRP A 30 1.30 -2.02 2.29
C TRP A 30 0.56 -3.16 1.57
N LEU A 31 -0.75 -3.23 1.72
CA LEU A 31 -1.55 -4.26 1.08
C LEU A 31 -1.61 -4.08 -0.44
N TRP A 32 -1.59 -2.84 -0.94
CA TRP A 32 -1.47 -2.55 -2.36
C TRP A 32 -0.11 -2.97 -2.92
N VAL A 33 0.98 -2.77 -2.16
CA VAL A 33 2.31 -3.25 -2.55
C VAL A 33 2.33 -4.78 -2.66
N VAL A 34 1.78 -5.47 -1.67
CA VAL A 34 1.64 -6.93 -1.71
C VAL A 34 0.82 -7.37 -2.92
N ASN A 35 -0.31 -6.71 -3.19
CA ASN A 35 -1.13 -7.01 -4.38
C ASN A 35 -0.29 -6.92 -5.67
N VAL A 36 0.52 -5.86 -5.78
CA VAL A 36 1.39 -5.64 -6.95
C VAL A 36 2.43 -6.74 -7.06
N ILE A 37 3.19 -7.04 -6.00
CA ILE A 37 4.26 -8.05 -6.03
C ILE A 37 3.72 -9.44 -6.39
N TYR A 38 2.57 -9.83 -5.84
CA TYR A 38 1.98 -11.15 -6.13
C TYR A 38 1.40 -11.26 -7.53
N MET A 39 0.76 -10.20 -8.03
CA MET A 39 0.07 -10.21 -9.33
C MET A 39 0.96 -9.74 -10.49
N TRP A 40 2.16 -9.22 -10.22
CA TRP A 40 3.09 -8.76 -11.25
C TRP A 40 3.60 -9.88 -12.17
N PRO A 41 4.05 -11.05 -11.67
CA PRO A 41 4.51 -12.14 -12.55
C PRO A 41 3.41 -12.63 -13.49
N LEU A 42 2.18 -12.62 -12.99
CA LEU A 42 0.97 -12.95 -13.71
C LEU A 42 0.81 -12.06 -14.96
N THR A 43 1.09 -10.76 -14.89
CA THR A 43 0.95 -9.84 -16.04
C THR A 43 1.82 -10.18 -17.26
N LYS A 44 2.87 -11.00 -17.08
CA LYS A 44 3.75 -11.48 -18.15
C LYS A 44 3.10 -12.56 -19.01
N HIS A 45 2.05 -13.21 -18.52
CA HIS A 45 1.28 -14.18 -19.30
C HIS A 45 0.26 -13.44 -20.19
N SER A 46 0.17 -13.85 -21.46
CA SER A 46 -0.70 -13.25 -22.47
C SER A 46 -2.20 -13.44 -22.18
N ASP A 47 -2.56 -14.45 -21.39
CA ASP A 47 -3.94 -14.82 -21.05
C ASP A 47 -4.56 -14.01 -19.90
N ILE A 48 -3.87 -12.97 -19.43
CA ILE A 48 -4.37 -12.16 -18.33
C ILE A 48 -5.40 -11.15 -18.80
N GLY A 49 -6.61 -11.28 -18.23
CA GLY A 49 -7.71 -10.34 -18.44
C GLY A 49 -7.29 -8.90 -18.15
N LYS A 50 -7.66 -7.98 -19.06
CA LYS A 50 -7.35 -6.54 -18.99
C LYS A 50 -7.75 -5.90 -17.65
N GLU A 51 -8.81 -6.41 -17.03
CA GLU A 51 -9.29 -5.99 -15.71
C GLU A 51 -8.23 -6.15 -14.62
N ILE A 52 -7.50 -7.28 -14.59
CA ILE A 52 -6.47 -7.52 -13.56
C ILE A 52 -5.38 -6.46 -13.65
N LYS A 53 -4.93 -6.14 -14.87
CA LYS A 53 -3.92 -5.10 -15.11
C LYS A 53 -4.44 -3.74 -14.63
N LYS A 54 -5.70 -3.40 -14.92
CA LYS A 54 -6.32 -2.13 -14.48
C LYS A 54 -6.31 -1.98 -12.96
N TYR A 55 -6.77 -2.99 -12.22
CA TYR A 55 -6.74 -2.97 -10.75
C TYR A 55 -5.32 -2.95 -10.18
N LEU A 56 -4.37 -3.61 -10.85
CA LEU A 56 -2.97 -3.57 -10.46
C LEU A 56 -2.38 -2.15 -10.55
N TYR A 57 -2.65 -1.44 -11.66
CA TYR A 57 -2.23 -0.05 -11.81
C TYR A 57 -2.89 0.88 -10.79
N TYR A 58 -4.17 0.67 -10.47
CA TYR A 58 -4.82 1.42 -9.39
C TYR A 58 -4.20 1.14 -8.01
N SER A 59 -3.84 -0.11 -7.70
CA SER A 59 -3.08 -0.43 -6.50
C SER A 59 -1.71 0.25 -6.48
N MET A 60 -0.97 0.27 -7.60
CA MET A 60 0.30 0.99 -7.69
C MET A 60 0.14 2.50 -7.44
N ALA A 61 -0.85 3.11 -8.09
CA ALA A 61 -1.12 4.54 -7.92
C ALA A 61 -1.51 4.88 -6.49
N GLY A 62 -2.37 4.06 -5.87
CA GLY A 62 -2.74 4.20 -4.47
C GLY A 62 -1.52 4.06 -3.54
N ALA A 63 -0.67 3.06 -3.76
CA ALA A 63 0.52 2.85 -2.94
C ALA A 63 1.48 4.04 -3.02
N LEU A 64 1.68 4.60 -4.22
CA LEU A 64 2.51 5.78 -4.42
C LEU A 64 1.90 7.02 -3.77
N PHE A 65 0.59 7.22 -3.89
CA PHE A 65 -0.12 8.31 -3.24
C PHE A 65 0.06 8.27 -1.72
N TRP A 66 -0.13 7.10 -1.09
CA TRP A 66 0.09 6.95 0.34
C TRP A 66 1.55 7.11 0.75
N LEU A 67 2.50 6.64 -0.07
CA LEU A 67 3.92 6.82 0.19
C LEU A 67 4.25 8.32 0.25
N ILE A 68 3.77 9.11 -0.71
CA ILE A 68 3.95 10.56 -0.72
C ILE A 68 3.27 11.18 0.49
N ALA A 69 1.99 10.87 0.75
CA ALA A 69 1.24 11.43 1.87
C ALA A 69 1.93 11.17 3.23
N LEU A 70 2.36 9.94 3.48
CA LEU A 70 3.07 9.56 4.71
C LEU A 70 4.45 10.21 4.80
N SER A 71 5.18 10.30 3.67
CA SER A 71 6.50 10.93 3.65
C SER A 71 6.41 12.43 3.90
N THR A 72 5.42 13.10 3.30
CA THR A 72 5.14 14.52 3.54
C THR A 72 4.71 14.76 4.98
N TRP A 73 3.79 13.95 5.52
CA TRP A 73 3.39 14.04 6.93
C TRP A 73 4.58 13.85 7.87
N TYR A 74 5.39 12.82 7.64
CA TYR A 74 6.59 12.56 8.42
C TYR A 74 7.58 13.73 8.36
N GLY A 75 7.81 14.29 7.16
CA GLY A 75 8.66 15.46 6.97
C GLY A 75 8.16 16.68 7.75
N ILE A 76 6.86 16.98 7.69
CA ILE A 76 6.25 18.09 8.46
C ILE A 76 6.42 17.83 9.95
N PHE A 77 6.09 16.63 10.42
CA PHE A 77 6.18 16.27 11.83
C PHE A 77 7.61 16.43 12.35
N VAL A 78 8.61 15.87 11.66
CA VAL A 78 10.02 15.95 12.11
C VAL A 78 10.54 17.39 12.14
N ASN A 79 10.18 18.23 11.16
CA ASN A 79 10.65 19.62 11.10
C ASN A 79 9.92 20.53 12.11
N GLN A 80 8.61 20.31 12.32
CA GLN A 80 7.80 21.18 13.18
C GLN A 80 7.66 20.65 14.62
N ARG A 81 8.15 19.43 14.93
CA ARG A 81 8.00 18.82 16.27
C ARG A 81 8.47 19.73 17.40
N ILE A 82 9.58 20.43 17.22
CA ILE A 82 10.17 21.29 18.25
C ILE A 82 9.31 22.53 18.46
N THR A 83 8.76 23.09 17.36
CA THR A 83 7.86 24.24 17.39
C THR A 83 6.50 23.90 18.01
N TRP A 84 6.02 22.67 17.84
CA TRP A 84 4.74 22.21 18.39
C TRP A 84 4.80 21.85 19.88
N GLY A 85 6.01 21.73 20.47
CA GLY A 85 6.22 21.55 21.91
C GLY A 85 5.38 20.42 22.51
N GLU A 86 4.60 20.74 23.55
CA GLU A 86 3.77 19.76 24.27
C GLU A 86 2.79 18.97 23.39
N PHE A 87 2.32 19.55 22.28
CA PHE A 87 1.42 18.84 21.36
C PHE A 87 2.16 17.70 20.64
N ALA A 88 3.39 17.95 20.18
CA ALA A 88 4.22 16.94 19.56
C ALA A 88 4.60 15.84 20.56
N ASP A 89 4.88 16.19 21.81
CA ASP A 89 5.20 15.23 22.87
C ASP A 89 4.03 14.31 23.25
N LYS A 90 2.78 14.74 23.05
CA LYS A 90 1.59 13.91 23.26
C LYS A 90 1.35 12.90 22.13
N ILE A 91 1.76 13.22 20.91
CA ILE A 91 1.52 12.38 19.73
C ILE A 91 2.73 11.55 19.32
N ILE A 92 3.92 11.84 19.88
CA ILE A 92 5.12 11.06 19.63
C ILE A 92 5.05 9.73 20.39
N VAL A 93 5.20 8.63 19.67
CA VAL A 93 5.20 7.28 20.28
C VAL A 93 6.57 6.94 20.87
N ILE A 94 7.64 7.44 20.26
CA ILE A 94 9.02 7.18 20.68
C ILE A 94 9.67 8.53 21.02
N PRO A 95 9.77 8.89 22.32
CA PRO A 95 10.46 10.09 22.72
C PRO A 95 11.95 9.96 22.42
N ILE A 96 12.45 10.84 21.58
CA ILE A 96 13.88 10.92 21.22
C ILE A 96 14.58 11.63 22.39
N ARG A 97 15.23 10.88 23.28
CA ARG A 97 16.06 11.47 24.34
C ARG A 97 17.37 11.96 23.74
N GLY A 98 17.57 13.28 23.63
CA GLY A 98 18.86 13.86 23.28
C GLY A 98 18.88 14.98 22.24
N THR A 99 17.83 15.79 22.13
CA THR A 99 17.88 17.09 21.43
C THR A 99 17.30 18.17 22.32
#